data_AF-A0A075GJG3-F1
#
_entry.id   AF-A0A075GJG3-F1
#
_cell.length_a   1.000
_cell.length_b   1.000
_cell.length_c   1.000
_cell.angle_alpha   90.00
_cell.angle_beta   90.00
_cell.angle_gamma   90.00
#
_symmetry.space_group_name_H-M   'P 1'
#
loop_
_entity.id
_entity.type
_entity.pdbx_description
1 polymer ?
#
loop_
_entity_poly.entity_id
_entity_poly.type
_entity_poly.pdbx_seq_one_letter_code
_entity_poly.pdbx_strand_id
1 'polypeptide(L)'
;MKNKPTRLSIFDSFKTKGDELTGEAVRQRHIISHLAREENSLLMTRTAISQNIAEKNKTAWKNVYSGVFRDLDEILIPLGIVEEAGRLPLKRGPKALQEKGIPFYHLTNKGFLVALSIDEVKNKNELLRDFLSTDQMKDKGLEDSIRILLDISPNFVFFVFENYVKAHCDGKIKELLPFEILQLKQILGKNFGIQREMLEGFVSLSTSHRKNILSLLAKFE
;
A
#
# COMPACT_ATOMS: atom_id res chain seq x y z
N MET A 1 -22.24 10.69 -18.33
CA MET A 1 -20.79 10.36 -18.39
C MET A 1 -20.67 8.85 -18.21
N LYS A 2 -19.95 8.14 -19.09
CA LYS A 2 -19.75 6.69 -18.91
C LYS A 2 -19.02 6.47 -17.58
N ASN A 3 -19.61 5.69 -16.66
CA ASN A 3 -18.97 5.29 -15.41
C ASN A 3 -17.68 4.54 -15.73
N LYS A 4 -16.56 5.26 -15.75
CA LYS A 4 -15.25 4.62 -15.79
C LYS A 4 -15.12 3.89 -14.45
N PRO A 5 -14.80 2.60 -14.44
CA PRO A 5 -14.65 1.87 -13.19
C PRO A 5 -13.59 2.58 -12.34
N THR A 6 -13.94 2.85 -11.07
CA THR A 6 -13.01 3.40 -10.09
C THR A 6 -11.79 2.50 -10.02
N ARG A 7 -10.60 3.06 -10.25
CA ARG A 7 -9.33 2.33 -10.31
C ARG A 7 -8.33 2.99 -9.38
N LEU A 8 -7.57 2.17 -8.67
CA LEU A 8 -6.44 2.63 -7.85
C LEU A 8 -5.24 2.93 -8.75
N SER A 9 -4.67 4.13 -8.63
CA SER A 9 -3.67 4.66 -9.55
C SER A 9 -2.25 4.68 -8.96
N ILE A 10 -2.01 4.08 -7.79
CA ILE A 10 -0.73 4.19 -7.03
C ILE A 10 0.52 3.69 -7.77
N PHE A 11 0.37 2.95 -8.86
CA PHE A 11 1.46 2.48 -9.72
C PHE A 11 1.43 3.10 -11.12
N ASP A 12 0.51 4.03 -11.38
CA ASP A 12 0.37 4.64 -12.70
C ASP A 12 1.55 5.59 -12.95
N SER A 13 2.28 5.34 -14.04
CA SER A 13 3.38 6.18 -14.52
C SER A 13 3.01 6.94 -15.80
N PHE A 14 3.77 7.98 -16.11
CA PHE A 14 3.65 8.69 -17.38
C PHE A 14 4.19 7.84 -18.53
N LYS A 15 3.36 7.59 -19.55
CA LYS A 15 3.77 6.90 -20.78
C LYS A 15 4.99 7.52 -21.48
N THR A 16 5.20 8.82 -21.30
CA THR A 16 6.23 9.61 -21.98
C THR A 16 7.46 9.89 -21.11
N LYS A 17 7.45 9.54 -19.82
CA LYS A 17 8.54 9.82 -18.88
C LYS A 17 9.06 8.58 -18.15
N GLY A 18 8.88 7.40 -18.76
CA GLY A 18 9.35 6.13 -18.19
C GLY A 18 8.62 5.77 -16.89
N ASP A 19 9.40 5.56 -15.83
CA ASP A 19 8.90 5.07 -14.53
C ASP A 19 8.46 6.19 -13.56
N GLU A 20 8.43 7.45 -14.03
CA GLU A 20 7.93 8.57 -13.20
C GLU A 20 6.43 8.43 -12.95
N LEU A 21 6.05 8.34 -11.66
CA LEU A 21 4.66 8.23 -11.23
C LEU A 21 3.84 9.47 -11.61
N THR A 22 2.57 9.26 -11.95
CA THR A 22 1.64 10.36 -12.20
C THR A 22 1.38 11.16 -10.92
N GLY A 23 0.99 12.44 -11.06
CA GLY A 23 0.65 13.27 -9.90
C GLY A 23 -0.53 12.74 -9.08
N GLU A 24 -1.42 11.95 -9.69
CA GLU A 24 -2.49 11.22 -8.99
C GLU A 24 -1.92 10.04 -8.19
N ALA A 25 -1.06 9.22 -8.79
CA ALA A 25 -0.38 8.12 -8.11
C ALA A 25 0.38 8.60 -6.87
N VAL A 26 1.21 9.63 -7.02
CA VAL A 26 1.99 10.24 -5.93
C VAL A 26 1.09 10.75 -4.81
N ARG A 27 -0.03 11.40 -5.16
CA ARG A 27 -0.98 11.94 -4.18
C ARG A 27 -1.68 10.83 -3.41
N GLN A 28 -2.17 9.80 -4.08
CA GLN A 28 -2.78 8.62 -3.44
C GLN A 28 -1.79 7.90 -2.51
N ARG A 29 -0.55 7.67 -2.96
CA ARG A 29 0.53 7.09 -2.13
C ARG A 29 0.82 7.95 -0.90
N HIS A 30 0.80 9.27 -1.03
CA HIS A 30 0.96 10.16 0.12
C HIS A 30 -0.20 10.09 1.11
N ILE A 31 -1.45 10.06 0.63
CA ILE A 31 -2.63 9.90 1.50
C ILE A 31 -2.50 8.58 2.27
N ILE A 32 -2.22 7.48 1.58
CA ILE A 32 -2.12 6.14 2.17
C ILE A 32 -0.97 6.07 3.17
N SER A 33 0.24 6.52 2.80
CA SER A 33 1.41 6.48 3.69
C SER A 33 1.30 7.42 4.89
N HIS A 34 0.56 8.52 4.79
CA HIS A 34 0.25 9.41 5.91
C HIS A 34 -0.71 8.71 6.88
N LEU A 35 -1.82 8.17 6.38
CA LEU A 35 -2.83 7.49 7.20
C LEU A 35 -2.33 6.16 7.80
N ALA A 36 -1.33 5.52 7.20
CA ALA A 36 -0.70 4.30 7.74
C ALA A 36 0.09 4.52 9.03
N ARG A 37 0.40 5.78 9.38
CA ARG A 37 1.24 6.12 10.56
C ARG A 37 0.58 7.08 11.52
N GLU A 38 -0.42 7.82 11.08
CA GLU A 38 -1.02 8.87 11.87
C GLU A 38 -2.09 8.30 12.80
N GLU A 39 -1.98 8.60 14.08
CA GLU A 39 -2.95 8.22 15.11
C GLU A 39 -3.76 9.43 15.60
N ASN A 40 -3.26 10.65 15.34
CA ASN A 40 -3.94 11.87 15.73
C ASN A 40 -5.04 12.23 14.73
N SER A 41 -6.30 12.02 15.14
CA SER A 41 -7.50 12.41 14.38
C SER A 41 -7.47 13.83 13.78
N LEU A 42 -6.84 14.81 14.44
CA LEU A 42 -6.69 16.19 13.92
C LEU A 42 -5.86 16.24 12.62
N LEU A 43 -4.87 15.35 12.50
CA LEU A 43 -3.96 15.24 11.36
C LEU A 43 -4.48 14.32 10.26
N MET A 44 -5.62 13.67 10.48
CA MET A 44 -6.26 12.72 9.58
C MET A 44 -7.46 13.31 8.83
N THR A 45 -7.65 14.63 8.88
CA THR A 45 -8.68 15.34 8.12
C THR A 45 -8.22 15.62 6.68
N ARG A 46 -9.14 15.82 5.73
CA ARG A 46 -8.76 16.19 4.33
C ARG A 46 -7.86 17.42 4.29
N THR A 47 -8.15 18.40 5.14
CA THR A 47 -7.38 19.64 5.25
C THR A 47 -5.97 19.38 5.74
N ALA A 48 -5.81 18.61 6.83
CA ALA A 48 -4.50 18.29 7.37
C ALA A 48 -3.66 17.44 6.41
N ILE A 49 -4.27 16.45 5.76
CA ILE A 49 -3.63 15.65 4.71
C ILE A 49 -3.16 16.57 3.56
N SER A 50 -4.01 17.49 3.11
CA SER A 50 -3.66 18.46 2.06
C SER A 50 -2.50 19.38 2.47
N GLN A 51 -2.47 19.81 3.73
CA GLN A 51 -1.38 20.61 4.29
C GLN A 51 -0.07 19.82 4.31
N ASN A 52 -0.08 18.56 4.77
CA ASN A 52 1.09 17.70 4.80
C ASN A 52 1.70 17.48 3.40
N ILE A 53 0.84 17.20 2.41
CA ILE A 53 1.28 17.02 1.02
C ILE A 53 1.85 18.33 0.45
N ALA A 54 1.18 19.45 0.73
CA ALA A 54 1.60 20.75 0.22
C ALA A 54 2.92 21.22 0.83
N GLU A 55 3.17 20.94 2.10
CA GLU A 55 4.45 21.20 2.77
C GLU A 55 5.59 20.41 2.12
N LYS A 56 5.40 19.11 1.90
CA LYS A 56 6.38 18.26 1.18
C LYS A 56 6.67 18.77 -0.24
N ASN A 57 5.64 19.24 -0.93
CA ASN A 57 5.74 19.72 -2.30
C ASN A 57 6.07 21.22 -2.42
N LYS A 58 6.33 21.91 -1.30
CA LYS A 58 6.60 23.36 -1.25
C LYS A 58 5.55 24.20 -2.01
N THR A 59 4.27 23.90 -1.82
CA THR A 59 3.15 24.58 -2.48
C THR A 59 2.05 24.99 -1.49
N ALA A 60 1.04 25.71 -1.94
CA ALA A 60 -0.12 26.06 -1.13
C ALA A 60 -1.11 24.90 -1.06
N TRP A 61 -1.57 24.54 0.14
CA TRP A 61 -2.50 23.41 0.35
C TRP A 61 -3.82 23.55 -0.42
N LYS A 62 -4.27 24.78 -0.68
CA LYS A 62 -5.45 25.08 -1.50
C LYS A 62 -5.33 24.51 -2.92
N ASN A 63 -4.12 24.41 -3.45
CA ASN A 63 -3.86 23.86 -4.79
C ASN A 63 -3.92 22.33 -4.81
N VAL A 64 -3.78 21.67 -3.66
CA VAL A 64 -3.75 20.21 -3.52
C VAL A 64 -5.09 19.67 -3.02
N TYR A 65 -5.86 20.49 -2.30
CA TYR A 65 -7.09 20.10 -1.61
C TYR A 65 -8.13 19.44 -2.53
N SER A 66 -8.36 19.98 -3.72
CA SER A 66 -9.31 19.41 -4.68
C SER A 66 -8.89 18.02 -5.16
N GLY A 67 -7.58 17.80 -5.31
CA GLY A 67 -7.02 16.49 -5.65
C GLY A 67 -7.18 15.49 -4.49
N VAL A 68 -6.92 15.91 -3.25
CA VAL A 68 -7.09 15.05 -2.06
C VAL A 68 -8.57 14.69 -1.87
N PHE A 69 -9.47 15.66 -2.02
CA PHE A 69 -10.91 15.42 -1.98
C PHE A 69 -11.33 14.39 -3.02
N ARG A 70 -10.91 14.56 -4.29
CA ARG A 70 -11.23 13.62 -5.36
C ARG A 70 -10.72 12.22 -5.05
N ASP A 71 -9.45 12.10 -4.66
CA ASP A 71 -8.85 10.79 -4.39
C ASP A 71 -9.52 10.09 -3.22
N LEU A 72 -9.87 10.80 -2.14
CA LEU A 72 -10.59 10.20 -1.01
C LEU A 72 -12.01 9.79 -1.40
N ASP A 73 -12.83 10.76 -1.83
CA ASP A 73 -14.28 10.60 -1.97
C ASP A 73 -14.67 9.79 -3.23
N GLU A 74 -13.89 9.87 -4.31
CA GLU A 74 -14.22 9.19 -5.58
C GLU A 74 -13.42 7.90 -5.82
N ILE A 75 -12.32 7.68 -5.09
CA ILE A 75 -11.41 6.54 -5.31
C ILE A 75 -11.19 5.69 -4.05
N LEU A 76 -10.50 6.22 -3.04
CA LEU A 76 -10.02 5.43 -1.90
C LEU A 76 -11.16 4.95 -0.99
N ILE A 77 -12.18 5.77 -0.76
CA ILE A 77 -13.37 5.38 0.01
C ILE A 77 -14.23 4.38 -0.77
N PRO A 78 -14.59 4.63 -2.05
CA PRO A 78 -15.33 3.65 -2.85
C PRO A 78 -14.64 2.29 -3.01
N LEU A 79 -13.30 2.24 -3.04
CA LEU A 79 -12.54 1.00 -3.08
C LEU A 79 -12.38 0.33 -1.70
N GLY A 80 -12.88 0.97 -0.64
CA GLY A 80 -12.77 0.48 0.74
C GLY A 80 -11.33 0.45 1.25
N ILE A 81 -10.45 1.30 0.72
CA ILE A 81 -9.05 1.45 1.16
C ILE A 81 -8.97 2.39 2.36
N VAL A 82 -9.82 3.42 2.36
CA VAL A 82 -9.95 4.42 3.41
C VAL A 82 -11.40 4.47 3.88
N GLU A 83 -11.64 4.72 5.16
CA GLU A 83 -12.98 4.96 5.69
C GLU A 83 -12.99 6.13 6.70
N GLU A 84 -14.17 6.71 6.93
CA GLU A 84 -14.36 7.76 7.94
C GLU A 84 -14.35 7.12 9.34
N ALA A 85 -13.37 7.48 10.19
CA ALA A 85 -13.27 6.97 11.57
C ALA A 85 -14.19 7.70 12.55
N GLY A 86 -14.64 8.90 12.18
CA GLY A 86 -15.42 9.77 13.03
C GLY A 86 -15.27 11.23 12.67
N ARG A 87 -15.77 12.09 13.56
CA ARG A 87 -15.84 13.54 13.30
C ARG A 87 -15.38 14.35 14.50
N LEU A 88 -14.56 15.36 14.22
CA LEU A 88 -14.05 16.30 15.20
C LEU A 88 -15.07 17.42 15.46
N PRO A 89 -15.26 17.82 16.72
CA PRO A 89 -16.18 18.91 17.04
C PRO A 89 -15.65 20.24 16.51
N LEU A 90 -16.52 20.99 15.82
CA LEU A 90 -16.21 22.32 15.30
C LEU A 90 -16.54 23.37 16.37
N LYS A 91 -15.50 23.99 16.95
CA LYS A 91 -15.68 25.00 18.01
C LYS A 91 -16.12 26.39 17.48
N ARG A 92 -15.98 26.65 16.17
CA ARG A 92 -16.29 27.94 15.51
C ARG A 92 -16.77 27.70 14.07
N GLY A 93 -17.61 28.59 13.52
CA GLY A 93 -18.13 28.52 12.15
C GLY A 93 -19.67 28.40 12.06
N PRO A 94 -20.27 28.16 10.88
CA PRO A 94 -21.72 27.99 10.72
C PRO A 94 -22.29 26.86 11.59
N LYS A 95 -23.43 27.07 12.27
CA LYS A 95 -24.05 26.08 13.19
C LYS A 95 -24.24 24.70 12.54
N ALA A 96 -24.69 24.66 11.29
CA ALA A 96 -24.86 23.41 10.54
C ALA A 96 -23.55 22.60 10.35
N LEU A 97 -22.39 23.27 10.29
CA LEU A 97 -21.08 22.61 10.25
C LEU A 97 -20.60 22.23 11.66
N GLN A 98 -20.95 23.02 12.68
CA GLN A 98 -20.69 22.67 14.07
C GLN A 98 -21.41 21.38 14.48
N GLU A 99 -22.66 21.21 14.07
CA GLU A 99 -23.47 20.00 14.30
C GLU A 99 -22.92 18.77 13.57
N LYS A 100 -22.37 18.95 12.36
CA LYS A 100 -21.84 17.85 11.55
C LYS A 100 -20.40 17.47 11.85
N GLY A 101 -19.59 18.34 12.46
CA GLY A 101 -18.16 18.12 12.70
C GLY A 101 -17.31 18.00 11.43
N ILE A 102 -15.99 17.88 11.61
CA ILE A 102 -15.03 17.67 10.51
C ILE A 102 -14.66 16.18 10.47
N PRO A 103 -14.88 15.47 9.35
CA PRO A 103 -14.52 14.07 9.24
C PRO A 103 -13.00 13.87 9.24
N PHE A 104 -12.57 12.80 9.89
CA PHE A 104 -11.22 12.27 9.80
C PHE A 104 -11.25 10.80 9.38
N TYR A 105 -10.15 10.34 8.81
CA TYR A 105 -10.10 9.08 8.06
C TYR A 105 -9.00 8.17 8.55
N HIS A 106 -9.16 6.87 8.38
CA HIS A 106 -8.10 5.88 8.61
C HIS A 106 -8.05 4.86 7.49
N LEU A 107 -6.97 4.08 7.45
CA LEU A 107 -6.90 2.92 6.56
C LEU A 107 -7.78 1.79 7.09
N THR A 108 -8.46 1.12 6.17
CA THR A 108 -9.05 -0.19 6.42
C THR A 108 -7.96 -1.27 6.35
N ASN A 109 -8.31 -2.53 6.58
CA ASN A 109 -7.39 -3.65 6.32
C ASN A 109 -6.94 -3.72 4.85
N LYS A 110 -7.82 -3.38 3.89
CA LYS A 110 -7.42 -3.26 2.47
C LYS A 110 -6.41 -2.13 2.31
N GLY A 111 -6.64 -1.01 2.99
CA GLY A 111 -5.71 0.11 3.06
C GLY A 111 -4.34 -0.25 3.59
N PHE A 112 -4.26 -1.03 4.67
CA PHE A 112 -3.00 -1.51 5.22
C PHE A 112 -2.25 -2.41 4.23
N LEU A 113 -2.96 -3.33 3.57
CA LEU A 113 -2.36 -4.16 2.52
C LEU A 113 -1.79 -3.31 1.37
N VAL A 114 -2.50 -2.25 0.96
CA VAL A 114 -2.00 -1.29 -0.04
C VAL A 114 -0.81 -0.51 0.50
N ALA A 115 -0.80 -0.09 1.75
CA ALA A 115 0.32 0.62 2.36
C ALA A 115 1.61 -0.22 2.37
N LEU A 116 1.51 -1.55 2.58
CA LEU A 116 2.64 -2.47 2.51
C LEU A 116 3.29 -2.52 1.12
N SER A 117 2.53 -2.19 0.07
CA SER A 117 2.96 -2.23 -1.33
C SER A 117 3.73 -1.00 -1.83
N ILE A 118 3.87 0.06 -1.01
CA ILE A 118 4.44 1.35 -1.45
C ILE A 118 5.61 1.81 -0.58
N ASP A 119 6.68 2.31 -1.19
CA ASP A 119 7.96 2.60 -0.50
C ASP A 119 7.93 3.80 0.45
N GLU A 120 6.93 4.65 0.36
CA GLU A 120 6.76 5.81 1.22
C GLU A 120 6.45 5.43 2.67
N VAL A 121 6.01 4.18 2.89
CA VAL A 121 5.83 3.57 4.22
C VAL A 121 7.18 3.01 4.69
N LYS A 122 7.57 3.37 5.91
CA LYS A 122 8.94 3.17 6.47
C LYS A 122 8.92 2.12 7.57
N ASN A 123 7.84 2.11 8.35
CA ASN A 123 7.53 1.13 9.39
C ASN A 123 6.80 -0.11 8.82
N LYS A 124 7.11 -0.54 7.59
CA LYS A 124 6.39 -1.64 6.93
C LYS A 124 6.43 -2.96 7.73
N ASN A 125 7.52 -3.24 8.45
CA ASN A 125 7.64 -4.46 9.25
C ASN A 125 6.65 -4.49 10.42
N GLU A 126 6.48 -3.37 11.12
CA GLU A 126 5.49 -3.24 12.21
C GLU A 126 4.08 -3.30 11.64
N LEU A 127 3.83 -2.54 10.57
CA LEU A 127 2.56 -2.53 9.86
C LEU A 127 2.14 -3.93 9.40
N LEU A 128 3.09 -4.72 8.90
CA LEU A 128 2.83 -6.10 8.49
C LEU A 128 2.53 -6.99 9.69
N ARG A 129 3.22 -6.83 10.82
CA ARG A 129 2.91 -7.61 12.04
C ARG A 129 1.50 -7.32 12.56
N ASP A 130 1.08 -6.05 12.51
CA ASP A 130 -0.28 -5.66 12.87
C ASP A 130 -1.30 -6.26 11.90
N PHE A 131 -1.04 -6.17 10.59
CA PHE A 131 -1.89 -6.77 9.56
C PHE A 131 -2.02 -8.29 9.73
N LEU A 132 -0.92 -9.01 9.99
CA LEU A 132 -0.93 -10.46 10.22
C LEU A 132 -1.65 -10.85 11.52
N SER A 133 -1.86 -9.91 12.44
CA SER A 133 -2.63 -10.15 13.67
C SER A 133 -4.15 -10.05 13.45
N THR A 134 -4.58 -9.74 12.23
CA THR A 134 -5.99 -9.68 11.82
C THR A 134 -6.43 -10.98 11.12
N ASP A 135 -7.74 -11.24 11.02
CA ASP A 135 -8.30 -12.42 10.34
C ASP A 135 -8.48 -12.23 8.82
N GLN A 136 -7.54 -11.52 8.18
CA GLN A 136 -7.64 -11.13 6.76
C GLN A 136 -6.90 -12.08 5.81
N MET A 137 -6.24 -13.10 6.37
CA MET A 137 -5.59 -14.18 5.64
C MET A 137 -6.36 -15.48 5.86
N LYS A 138 -6.75 -16.13 4.77
CA LYS A 138 -7.55 -17.36 4.83
C LYS A 138 -6.73 -18.61 5.18
N ASP A 139 -5.44 -18.57 4.89
CA ASP A 139 -4.52 -19.70 5.04
C ASP A 139 -3.50 -19.38 6.15
N LYS A 140 -3.59 -20.12 7.27
CA LYS A 140 -2.67 -19.98 8.41
C LYS A 140 -1.26 -20.42 8.08
N GLY A 141 -1.08 -21.43 7.22
CA GLY A 141 0.24 -21.85 6.77
C GLY A 141 0.93 -20.76 5.92
N LEU A 142 0.14 -20.02 5.12
CA LEU A 142 0.63 -18.83 4.41
C LEU A 142 1.03 -17.72 5.39
N GLU A 143 0.22 -17.46 6.41
CA GLU A 143 0.51 -16.46 7.45
C GLU A 143 1.84 -16.77 8.15
N ASP A 144 2.01 -18.01 8.62
CA ASP A 144 3.23 -18.47 9.30
C ASP A 144 4.46 -18.35 8.38
N SER A 145 4.30 -18.71 7.11
CA SER A 145 5.38 -18.59 6.11
C SER A 145 5.78 -17.14 5.89
N ILE A 146 4.82 -16.21 5.83
CA ILE A 146 5.11 -14.78 5.70
C ILE A 146 5.83 -14.25 6.95
N ARG A 147 5.44 -14.68 8.16
CA ARG A 147 6.14 -14.31 9.40
C ARG A 147 7.61 -14.72 9.36
N ILE A 148 7.89 -15.96 8.99
CA ILE A 148 9.27 -16.47 8.85
C ILE A 148 10.04 -15.67 7.79
N LEU A 149 9.42 -15.44 6.62
CA LEU A 149 10.05 -14.70 5.53
C LEU A 149 10.31 -13.24 5.88
N LEU A 150 9.46 -12.62 6.71
CA LEU A 150 9.65 -11.24 7.15
C LEU A 150 10.95 -11.09 7.97
N ASP A 151 11.28 -12.10 8.77
CA ASP A 151 12.47 -12.09 9.61
C ASP A 151 13.76 -12.33 8.81
N ILE A 152 13.71 -13.13 7.74
CA ILE A 152 14.91 -13.50 6.96
C ILE A 152 15.08 -12.74 5.63
N SER A 153 13.99 -12.26 5.03
CA SER A 153 13.97 -11.62 3.71
C SER A 153 12.79 -10.63 3.58
N PRO A 154 12.80 -9.53 4.35
CA PRO A 154 11.69 -8.56 4.38
C PRO A 154 11.40 -7.94 3.00
N ASN A 155 12.44 -7.64 2.21
CA ASN A 155 12.28 -7.09 0.87
C ASN A 155 11.52 -8.03 -0.07
N PHE A 156 11.75 -9.35 0.05
CA PHE A 156 11.00 -10.33 -0.73
C PHE A 156 9.52 -10.32 -0.33
N VAL A 157 9.21 -10.25 0.97
CA VAL A 157 7.83 -10.16 1.45
C VAL A 157 7.13 -8.93 0.89
N PHE A 158 7.75 -7.75 0.93
CA PHE A 158 7.14 -6.53 0.37
C PHE A 158 7.02 -6.58 -1.15
N PHE A 159 7.95 -7.22 -1.85
CA PHE A 159 7.81 -7.50 -3.29
C PHE A 159 6.58 -8.36 -3.60
N VAL A 160 6.24 -9.34 -2.75
CA VAL A 160 5.00 -10.12 -2.91
C VAL A 160 3.76 -9.24 -2.78
N PHE A 161 3.69 -8.40 -1.74
CA PHE A 161 2.57 -7.46 -1.57
C PHE A 161 2.47 -6.45 -2.71
N GLU A 162 3.60 -5.91 -3.17
CA GLU A 162 3.66 -5.00 -4.32
C GLU A 162 3.03 -5.62 -5.57
N ASN A 163 3.47 -6.82 -5.94
CA ASN A 163 2.95 -7.48 -7.14
C ASN A 163 1.47 -7.86 -7.00
N TYR A 164 1.03 -8.23 -5.80
CA TYR A 164 -0.37 -8.53 -5.53
C TYR A 164 -1.26 -7.29 -5.69
N VAL A 165 -0.89 -6.15 -5.09
CA VAL A 165 -1.64 -4.89 -5.23
C VAL A 165 -1.56 -4.37 -6.66
N LYS A 166 -0.41 -4.49 -7.33
CA LYS A 166 -0.28 -4.13 -8.75
C LYS A 166 -1.22 -4.92 -9.64
N ALA A 167 -1.36 -6.22 -9.39
CA ALA A 167 -2.34 -7.04 -10.10
C ALA A 167 -3.78 -6.61 -9.84
N HIS A 168 -4.12 -6.11 -8.65
CA HIS A 168 -5.41 -5.49 -8.38
C HIS A 168 -5.60 -4.18 -9.16
N CYS A 169 -4.60 -3.28 -9.14
CA CYS A 169 -4.62 -2.05 -9.93
C CYS A 169 -4.80 -2.33 -11.43
N ASP A 170 -4.21 -3.41 -11.95
CA ASP A 170 -4.33 -3.85 -13.34
C ASP A 170 -5.65 -4.58 -13.66
N GLY A 171 -6.52 -4.80 -12.66
CA GLY A 171 -7.79 -5.52 -12.83
C GLY A 171 -7.66 -7.04 -12.97
N LYS A 172 -6.47 -7.61 -12.68
CA LYS A 172 -6.23 -9.06 -12.68
C LYS A 172 -6.78 -9.73 -11.41
N ILE A 173 -6.77 -9.00 -10.28
CA ILE A 173 -7.48 -9.36 -9.04
C ILE A 173 -8.61 -8.37 -8.82
N LYS A 174 -9.81 -8.89 -8.50
CA LYS A 174 -10.97 -8.05 -8.17
C LYS A 174 -10.95 -7.53 -6.74
N GLU A 175 -10.66 -8.40 -5.77
CA GLU A 175 -10.71 -8.06 -4.34
C GLU A 175 -9.35 -8.27 -3.69
N LEU A 176 -8.86 -7.26 -2.97
CA LEU A 176 -7.59 -7.35 -2.24
C LEU A 176 -7.65 -8.30 -1.04
N LEU A 177 -8.82 -8.44 -0.43
CA LEU A 177 -9.04 -9.26 0.77
C LEU A 177 -10.24 -10.20 0.57
N PRO A 178 -10.22 -11.42 1.17
CA PRO A 178 -9.11 -11.96 1.96
C PRO A 178 -7.86 -12.23 1.09
N PHE A 179 -6.68 -12.15 1.70
CA PHE A 179 -5.43 -12.43 1.00
C PHE A 179 -5.25 -13.95 0.85
N GLU A 180 -5.20 -14.43 -0.40
CA GLU A 180 -5.28 -15.86 -0.73
C GLU A 180 -4.12 -16.36 -1.59
N ILE A 181 -3.61 -17.56 -1.25
CA ILE A 181 -2.53 -18.23 -1.99
C ILE A 181 -2.88 -18.53 -3.45
N LEU A 182 -4.16 -18.78 -3.77
CA LEU A 182 -4.60 -19.07 -5.14
C LEU A 182 -4.41 -17.87 -6.06
N GLN A 183 -4.67 -16.66 -5.56
CA GLN A 183 -4.46 -15.43 -6.30
C GLN A 183 -2.97 -15.16 -6.50
N LEU A 184 -2.15 -15.38 -5.45
CA LEU A 184 -0.68 -15.31 -5.57
C LEU A 184 -0.16 -16.29 -6.62
N LYS A 185 -0.65 -17.53 -6.64
CA LYS A 185 -0.26 -18.54 -7.63
C LYS A 185 -0.59 -18.08 -9.06
N GLN A 186 -1.73 -17.44 -9.26
CA GLN A 186 -2.13 -16.91 -10.58
C GLN A 186 -1.18 -15.83 -11.10
N ILE A 187 -0.61 -15.01 -10.21
CA ILE A 187 0.22 -13.84 -10.59
C ILE A 187 1.70 -14.18 -10.60
N LEU A 188 2.16 -14.88 -9.57
CA LEU A 188 3.58 -15.09 -9.26
C LEU A 188 3.99 -16.57 -9.39
N GLY A 189 3.10 -17.49 -9.74
CA GLY A 189 3.37 -18.93 -9.71
C GLY A 189 4.61 -19.35 -10.51
N LYS A 190 4.83 -18.76 -11.69
CA LYS A 190 6.04 -19.00 -12.49
C LYS A 190 7.30 -18.48 -11.80
N ASN A 191 7.24 -17.24 -11.27
CA ASN A 191 8.37 -16.61 -10.59
C ASN A 191 8.77 -17.40 -9.34
N PHE A 192 7.78 -17.82 -8.54
CA PHE A 192 8.01 -18.64 -7.36
C PHE A 192 8.51 -20.05 -7.72
N GLY A 193 8.08 -20.62 -8.86
CA GLY A 193 8.62 -21.87 -9.36
C GLY A 193 10.14 -21.79 -9.61
N ILE A 194 10.59 -20.73 -10.30
CA ILE A 194 12.01 -20.48 -10.58
C ILE A 194 12.79 -20.20 -9.29
N GLN A 195 12.24 -19.40 -8.38
CA GLN A 195 12.88 -19.11 -7.10
C GLN A 195 13.01 -20.35 -6.22
N ARG A 196 11.97 -21.20 -6.18
CA ARG A 196 12.02 -22.47 -5.45
C ARG A 196 13.12 -23.38 -6.01
N GLU A 197 13.15 -23.58 -7.34
CA GLU A 197 14.19 -24.37 -8.01
C GLU A 197 15.60 -23.85 -7.67
N MET A 198 15.79 -22.53 -7.72
CA MET A 198 17.05 -21.89 -7.36
C MET A 198 17.42 -22.12 -5.89
N LEU A 199 16.48 -21.98 -4.95
CA LEU A 199 16.72 -22.19 -3.52
C LEU A 199 17.02 -23.65 -3.18
N GLU A 200 16.26 -24.59 -3.73
CA GLU A 200 16.48 -26.03 -3.56
C GLU A 200 17.86 -26.42 -4.12
N GLY A 201 18.21 -25.94 -5.32
CA GLY A 201 19.52 -26.09 -5.92
C GLY A 201 20.63 -25.50 -5.03
N PHE A 202 20.46 -24.26 -4.57
CA PHE A 202 21.43 -23.55 -3.74
C PHE A 202 21.69 -24.26 -2.40
N VAL A 203 20.65 -24.80 -1.75
CA VAL A 203 20.77 -25.57 -0.51
C VAL A 203 21.55 -26.87 -0.73
N SER A 204 21.52 -27.47 -1.92
CA SER A 204 22.32 -28.68 -2.20
C SER A 204 23.83 -28.41 -2.44
N LEU A 205 24.23 -27.16 -2.66
CA LEU A 205 25.63 -26.79 -2.94
C LEU A 205 26.54 -26.89 -1.71
N SER A 206 27.83 -27.11 -1.97
CA SER A 206 28.89 -26.97 -0.96
C SER A 206 29.02 -25.51 -0.49
N THR A 207 29.56 -25.30 0.72
CA THR A 207 29.74 -23.96 1.30
C THR A 207 30.54 -23.01 0.40
N SER A 208 31.57 -23.52 -0.30
CA SER A 208 32.37 -22.71 -1.23
C SER A 208 31.54 -22.26 -2.43
N HIS A 209 30.77 -23.16 -3.05
CA HIS A 209 29.90 -22.81 -4.18
C HIS A 209 28.79 -21.83 -3.76
N ARG A 210 28.19 -22.01 -2.57
CA ARG A 210 27.21 -21.05 -2.03
C ARG A 210 27.79 -19.64 -1.92
N LYS A 211 29.01 -19.49 -1.39
CA LYS A 211 29.70 -18.18 -1.29
C LYS A 211 29.94 -17.56 -2.67
N ASN A 212 30.35 -18.35 -3.66
CA ASN A 212 30.58 -17.86 -5.02
C ASN A 212 29.29 -17.32 -5.66
N ILE A 213 28.17 -18.03 -5.51
CA ILE A 213 26.88 -17.59 -6.04
C ILE A 213 26.39 -16.33 -5.31
N LEU A 214 26.50 -16.27 -3.98
CA LEU A 214 26.15 -15.04 -3.24
C LEU A 214 27.02 -13.85 -3.65
N SER A 215 28.32 -14.07 -3.84
CA SER A 215 29.24 -13.03 -4.31
C SER A 215 28.90 -12.54 -5.72
N LEU A 216 28.37 -13.40 -6.60
CA LEU A 216 27.86 -13.00 -7.90
C LEU A 216 26.59 -12.15 -7.75
N LEU A 217 25.61 -12.58 -6.95
CA LEU A 217 24.34 -11.88 -6.77
C LEU A 217 24.51 -10.49 -6.13
N ALA A 218 25.46 -10.35 -5.19
CA ALA A 218 25.80 -9.08 -4.56
C ALA A 218 26.32 -8.02 -5.55
N LYS A 219 26.63 -8.37 -6.81
CA LYS A 219 27.03 -7.41 -7.85
C LYS A 219 25.86 -6.69 -8.51
N PHE A 220 24.64 -7.12 -8.23
CA PHE A 220 23.41 -6.56 -8.79
C PHE A 220 22.62 -5.71 -7.77
N GLU A 221 23.18 -5.52 -6.57
CA GLU A 221 22.66 -4.61 -5.55
C GLU A 221 22.99 -3.14 -5.86
#